data_AF-A0AA88NPT9-F1
#
_entry.id   AF-A0AA88NPT9-F1
#
_cell.length_a   1.000
_cell.length_b   1.000
_cell.length_c   1.000
_cell.angle_alpha   90.00
_cell.angle_beta   90.00
_cell.angle_gamma   90.00
#
_symmetry.space_group_name_H-M   'P 1'
#
loop_
_entity.id
_entity.type
_entity.pdbx_description
1 polymer ?
#
loop_
_entity_poly.entity_id
_entity_poly.type
_entity_poly.pdbx_seq_one_letter_code
_entity_poly.pdbx_strand_id
1 'polypeptide(L)'
;MQDFNGYCVSFSAVLLFGVLQGVCVVLADTNTVVYRATGSSLDLTVKHPKESVSEVQWFFNGNVISEYSISEAYSHQESQFTGRLKEDSDKVGVTIQDLQPQDAGKFKVVVDGINTQLPTETFTVYIQNPIISVQIEKNQTWKMSTNSCDVDVKCAALGSESVSYLWSSYKTASGAQLQFTLSPAGGAVTLNCTANNRVSSSSASEILSCSETITEAPLSVLKLISSLVAACPYLVVTIILCVICFRAQGHHDNQHVVTEE
;
A
#
# COMPACT_ATOMS: atom_id res chain seq x y z
N MET A 1 31.67 -81.09 36.60
CA MET A 1 32.70 -80.84 35.57
C MET A 1 32.51 -79.38 35.16
N GLN A 2 33.28 -78.47 35.76
CA GLN A 2 34.54 -77.92 35.22
C GLN A 2 34.27 -77.14 33.92
N ASP A 3 34.66 -75.88 33.71
CA ASP A 3 35.39 -74.90 34.51
C ASP A 3 35.17 -73.50 33.87
N PHE A 4 35.56 -72.50 34.67
CA PHE A 4 35.69 -71.05 34.52
C PHE A 4 36.10 -70.37 33.19
N ASN A 5 35.81 -69.04 33.21
CA ASN A 5 36.42 -67.86 32.53
C ASN A 5 35.83 -67.42 31.17
N GLY A 6 35.51 -66.14 30.95
CA GLY A 6 35.79 -64.94 31.74
C GLY A 6 34.96 -63.71 31.30
N TYR A 7 34.88 -62.74 32.20
CA TYR A 7 34.24 -61.44 32.05
C TYR A 7 35.08 -60.48 31.19
N CYS A 8 34.44 -59.65 30.37
CA CYS A 8 34.79 -58.23 30.25
C CYS A 8 33.68 -57.39 29.57
N VAL A 9 32.92 -56.68 30.39
CA VAL A 9 32.47 -55.28 30.27
C VAL A 9 32.01 -54.76 28.90
N SER A 10 30.72 -54.43 28.79
CA SER A 10 30.32 -53.03 28.57
C SER A 10 28.84 -52.82 28.89
N PHE A 11 28.61 -52.02 29.93
CA PHE A 11 27.34 -51.45 30.32
C PHE A 11 26.96 -50.33 29.34
N SER A 12 25.85 -50.46 28.63
CA SER A 12 24.93 -49.35 28.29
C SER A 12 23.97 -49.76 27.19
N ALA A 13 22.72 -50.11 27.54
CA ALA A 13 21.64 -50.11 26.55
C ALA A 13 20.20 -50.07 27.10
N VAL A 14 19.94 -50.10 28.42
CA VAL A 14 18.56 -50.38 28.90
C VAL A 14 18.03 -49.38 29.96
N LEU A 15 18.55 -48.15 30.02
CA LEU A 15 18.04 -47.14 30.97
C LEU A 15 17.85 -45.77 30.33
N LEU A 16 17.20 -45.74 29.15
CA LEU A 16 16.87 -44.49 28.44
C LEU A 16 15.57 -44.60 27.63
N PHE A 17 14.56 -45.29 28.18
CA PHE A 17 13.21 -45.36 27.58
C PHE A 17 12.11 -45.03 28.60
N GLY A 18 12.36 -44.04 29.46
CA GLY A 18 11.47 -43.73 30.58
C GLY A 18 11.35 -42.25 30.95
N VAL A 19 11.67 -41.30 30.06
CA VAL A 19 11.37 -39.88 30.31
C VAL A 19 11.19 -39.13 28.98
N LEU A 20 10.07 -39.31 28.28
CA LEU A 20 9.70 -38.45 27.13
C LEU A 20 8.18 -38.49 26.88
N GLN A 21 7.39 -38.43 27.94
CA GLN A 21 6.11 -37.70 27.89
C GLN A 21 6.33 -36.39 28.62
N GLY A 22 7.26 -35.60 28.06
CA GLY A 22 7.28 -34.17 28.30
C GLY A 22 5.94 -33.65 27.84
N VAL A 23 5.10 -33.31 28.80
CA VAL A 23 4.00 -32.38 28.63
C VAL A 23 4.56 -31.23 27.81
N CYS A 24 4.23 -31.21 26.52
CA CYS A 24 4.47 -30.05 25.68
C CYS A 24 3.39 -29.04 26.10
N VAL A 25 3.56 -28.48 27.28
CA VAL A 25 3.06 -27.14 27.56
C VAL A 25 3.94 -26.25 26.69
N VAL A 26 3.56 -26.17 25.42
CA VAL A 26 3.82 -24.98 24.64
C VAL A 26 3.00 -23.91 25.36
N LEU A 27 3.61 -23.26 26.35
CA LEU A 27 3.26 -21.87 26.64
C LEU A 27 3.68 -21.13 25.37
N ALA A 28 2.82 -21.20 24.36
CA ALA A 28 2.82 -20.19 23.33
C ALA A 28 2.43 -18.94 24.11
N ASP A 29 3.44 -18.15 24.49
CA ASP A 29 3.28 -16.73 24.73
C ASP A 29 2.79 -16.17 23.39
N THR A 30 1.49 -16.36 23.11
CA THR A 30 0.83 -15.78 21.95
C THR A 30 0.81 -14.30 22.24
N ASN A 31 1.86 -13.62 21.82
CA ASN A 31 1.95 -12.17 21.89
C ASN A 31 0.78 -11.63 21.07
N THR A 32 -0.32 -11.32 21.77
CA THR A 32 -1.60 -11.04 21.12
C THR A 32 -1.46 -9.72 20.40
N VAL A 33 -1.82 -9.67 19.12
CA VAL A 33 -1.69 -8.47 18.30
C VAL A 33 -3.06 -7.88 18.02
N VAL A 34 -3.23 -6.59 18.31
CA VAL A 34 -4.47 -5.85 18.11
C VAL A 34 -4.22 -4.71 17.14
N TYR A 35 -5.00 -4.63 16.06
CA TYR A 35 -4.97 -3.49 15.15
C TYR A 35 -6.13 -2.54 15.47
N ARG A 36 -5.83 -1.23 15.49
CA ARG A 36 -6.82 -0.17 15.68
C ARG A 36 -6.61 0.97 14.69
N ALA A 37 -7.70 1.62 14.31
CA ALA A 37 -7.65 2.77 13.43
C ALA A 37 -7.21 4.03 14.22
N THR A 38 -6.47 4.92 13.58
CA THR A 38 -6.24 6.27 14.12
C THR A 38 -7.58 6.97 14.38
N GLY A 39 -7.70 7.67 15.51
CA GLY A 39 -8.93 8.31 15.98
C GLY A 39 -9.96 7.37 16.60
N SER A 40 -9.74 6.05 16.57
CA SER A 40 -10.61 5.08 17.26
C SER A 40 -10.29 4.97 18.75
N SER A 41 -10.95 4.06 19.45
CA SER A 41 -10.75 3.83 20.89
C SER A 41 -10.21 2.43 21.18
N LEU A 42 -9.47 2.29 22.28
CA LEU A 42 -9.01 1.01 22.82
C LEU A 42 -9.65 0.77 24.18
N ASP A 43 -10.51 -0.24 24.23
CA ASP A 43 -11.13 -0.72 25.48
C ASP A 43 -10.17 -1.65 26.22
N LEU A 44 -9.84 -1.28 27.46
CA LEU A 44 -8.99 -2.05 28.38
C LEU A 44 -9.79 -2.57 29.58
N THR A 45 -11.09 -2.75 29.42
CA THR A 45 -11.98 -3.26 30.46
C THR A 45 -11.66 -4.70 30.83
N VAL A 46 -11.62 -4.96 32.14
CA VAL A 46 -11.34 -6.27 32.70
C VAL A 46 -12.54 -7.19 32.48
N LYS A 47 -12.29 -8.44 32.09
CA LYS A 47 -13.33 -9.45 31.80
C LYS A 47 -13.99 -10.04 33.05
N HIS A 48 -13.51 -9.68 34.23
CA HIS A 48 -13.95 -10.20 35.52
C HIS A 48 -15.01 -9.28 36.16
N PRO A 49 -15.96 -9.83 36.94
CA PRO A 49 -16.95 -9.03 37.67
C PRO A 49 -16.28 -8.02 38.60
N LYS A 50 -16.85 -6.82 38.71
CA LYS A 50 -16.31 -5.74 39.54
C LYS A 50 -16.16 -6.16 41.00
N GLU A 51 -17.05 -7.01 41.52
CA GLU A 51 -16.99 -7.50 42.90
C GLU A 51 -15.87 -8.51 43.15
N SER A 52 -15.22 -9.02 42.09
CA SER A 52 -14.12 -9.99 42.20
C SER A 52 -12.74 -9.35 42.12
N VAL A 53 -12.66 -8.06 41.78
CA VAL A 53 -11.43 -7.32 41.51
C VAL A 53 -11.13 -6.39 42.69
N SER A 54 -9.93 -6.50 43.25
CA SER A 54 -9.45 -5.58 44.30
C SER A 54 -8.65 -4.43 43.72
N GLU A 55 -7.77 -4.73 42.76
CA GLU A 55 -6.87 -3.74 42.15
C GLU A 55 -6.62 -4.08 40.68
N VAL A 56 -6.44 -3.05 39.85
CA VAL A 56 -6.04 -3.18 38.44
C VAL A 56 -4.99 -2.15 38.12
N GLN A 57 -3.95 -2.57 37.41
CA GLN A 57 -2.92 -1.69 36.86
C GLN A 57 -2.83 -1.86 35.35
N TRP A 58 -2.95 -0.75 34.64
CA TRP A 58 -2.77 -0.68 33.20
C TRP A 58 -1.38 -0.13 32.89
N PHE A 59 -0.63 -0.86 32.07
CA PHE A 59 0.73 -0.51 31.65
C PHE A 59 0.78 -0.26 30.14
N PHE A 60 1.57 0.74 29.76
CA PHE A 60 2.00 0.99 28.39
C PHE A 60 3.53 1.04 28.32
N ASN A 61 4.11 0.18 27.48
CA ASN A 61 5.56 0.06 27.29
C ASN A 61 6.35 -0.07 28.61
N GLY A 62 5.75 -0.72 29.62
CA GLY A 62 6.35 -0.97 30.93
C GLY A 62 6.07 0.09 31.99
N ASN A 63 5.48 1.24 31.63
CA ASN A 63 5.09 2.28 32.58
C ASN A 63 3.61 2.16 32.93
N VAL A 64 3.25 2.41 34.19
CA VAL A 64 1.86 2.50 34.61
C VAL A 64 1.23 3.74 34.00
N ILE A 65 0.04 3.60 33.42
CA ILE A 65 -0.75 4.71 32.86
C ILE A 65 -2.02 4.98 33.65
N SER A 66 -2.56 3.97 34.32
CA SER A 66 -3.74 4.09 35.16
C SER A 66 -3.77 2.94 36.16
N GLU A 67 -4.40 3.20 37.29
CA GLU A 67 -4.65 2.24 38.35
C GLU A 67 -6.11 2.35 38.81
N TYR A 68 -6.65 1.25 39.33
CA TYR A 68 -7.93 1.21 40.01
C TYR A 68 -7.75 0.41 41.30
N SER A 69 -8.25 0.93 42.41
CA SER A 69 -8.38 0.19 43.67
C SER A 69 -9.77 0.40 44.26
N ILE A 70 -10.29 -0.61 44.95
CA ILE A 70 -11.57 -0.49 45.66
C ILE A 70 -11.57 0.63 46.72
N SER A 71 -10.40 0.97 47.29
CA SER A 71 -10.29 2.02 48.33
C SER A 71 -10.11 3.42 47.75
N GLU A 72 -9.44 3.55 46.61
CA GLU A 72 -9.00 4.84 46.06
C GLU A 72 -9.65 5.19 44.72
N ALA A 73 -10.53 4.31 44.20
CA ALA A 73 -11.10 4.40 42.87
C ALA A 73 -9.99 4.50 41.79
N TYR A 74 -10.22 5.27 40.72
CA TYR A 74 -9.27 5.41 39.63
C TYR A 74 -8.21 6.47 39.94
N SER A 75 -6.97 6.15 39.60
CA SER A 75 -5.82 7.06 39.64
C SER A 75 -5.11 7.02 38.29
N HIS A 76 -4.97 8.17 37.64
CA HIS A 76 -4.33 8.27 36.33
C HIS A 76 -2.92 8.84 36.48
N GLN A 77 -1.95 8.18 35.86
CA GLN A 77 -0.57 8.65 35.83
C GLN A 77 -0.36 9.58 34.64
N GLU A 78 0.47 10.60 34.83
CA GLU A 78 0.83 11.52 33.75
C GLU A 78 1.51 10.74 32.61
N SER A 79 0.90 10.76 31.44
CA SER A 79 1.34 9.98 30.29
C SER A 79 0.83 10.60 28.99
N GLN A 80 1.19 10.03 27.85
CA GLN A 80 0.65 10.46 26.55
C GLN A 80 -0.87 10.28 26.43
N PHE A 81 -1.51 9.58 27.36
CA PHE A 81 -2.96 9.35 27.39
C PHE A 81 -3.70 10.36 28.29
N THR A 82 -3.01 11.32 28.91
CA THR A 82 -3.63 12.37 29.73
C THR A 82 -4.73 13.09 28.93
N GLY A 83 -5.94 13.18 29.50
CA GLY A 83 -7.12 13.76 28.85
C GLY A 83 -7.83 12.86 27.84
N ARG A 84 -7.32 11.65 27.58
CA ARG A 84 -7.91 10.66 26.64
C ARG A 84 -8.34 9.35 27.30
N LEU A 85 -8.10 9.18 28.60
CA LEU A 85 -8.59 8.05 29.38
C LEU A 85 -10.02 8.31 29.84
N LYS A 86 -10.92 7.37 29.55
CA LYS A 86 -12.31 7.37 30.02
C LYS A 86 -12.57 6.11 30.84
N GLU A 87 -12.96 6.30 32.09
CA GLU A 87 -13.36 5.23 32.99
C GLU A 87 -14.68 4.57 32.57
N ASP A 88 -14.81 3.27 32.80
CA ASP A 88 -16.08 2.55 32.71
C ASP A 88 -16.86 2.68 34.03
N SER A 89 -18.15 3.02 33.95
CA SER A 89 -19.03 3.20 35.12
C SER A 89 -19.52 1.88 35.70
N ASP A 90 -19.70 0.88 34.85
CA ASP A 90 -20.39 -0.37 35.15
C ASP A 90 -19.40 -1.49 35.46
N LYS A 91 -18.22 -1.44 34.85
CA LYS A 91 -17.13 -2.41 34.98
C LYS A 91 -15.85 -1.74 35.47
N VAL A 92 -14.85 -2.56 35.79
CA VAL A 92 -13.49 -2.06 36.06
C VAL A 92 -12.73 -2.00 34.75
N GLY A 93 -12.47 -0.81 34.25
CA GLY A 93 -11.96 -0.60 32.91
C GLY A 93 -11.66 0.84 32.59
N VAL A 94 -10.66 1.04 31.74
CA VAL A 94 -10.41 2.33 31.10
C VAL A 94 -10.45 2.17 29.59
N THR A 95 -11.00 3.15 28.91
CA THR A 95 -10.97 3.26 27.45
C THR A 95 -10.04 4.40 27.07
N ILE A 96 -9.05 4.13 26.24
CA ILE A 96 -8.23 5.16 25.60
C ILE A 96 -8.97 5.65 24.37
N GLN A 97 -9.27 6.94 24.31
CA GLN A 97 -9.96 7.59 23.20
C GLN A 97 -8.97 8.24 22.23
N ASP A 98 -9.45 8.49 21.01
CA ASP A 98 -8.71 9.23 19.98
C ASP A 98 -7.27 8.74 19.81
N LEU A 99 -7.14 7.45 19.49
CA LEU A 99 -5.85 6.78 19.35
C LEU A 99 -4.99 7.44 18.27
N GLN A 100 -3.74 7.68 18.61
CA GLN A 100 -2.75 8.30 17.74
C GLN A 100 -1.68 7.28 17.33
N PRO A 101 -0.94 7.49 16.22
CA PRO A 101 0.10 6.55 15.78
C PRO A 101 1.15 6.22 16.85
N GLN A 102 1.50 7.19 17.70
CA GLN A 102 2.44 7.02 18.82
C GLN A 102 1.89 6.17 19.99
N ASP A 103 0.60 5.85 19.99
CA ASP A 103 -0.02 4.95 20.97
C ASP A 103 0.17 3.47 20.62
N ALA A 104 0.83 3.18 19.49
CA ALA A 104 1.27 1.83 19.17
C ALA A 104 2.33 1.36 20.17
N GLY A 105 2.16 0.17 20.73
CA GLY A 105 3.07 -0.34 21.75
C GLY A 105 2.51 -1.54 22.50
N LYS A 106 3.26 -1.96 23.51
CA LYS A 106 2.90 -3.10 24.36
C LYS A 106 2.03 -2.64 25.52
N PHE A 107 0.85 -3.22 25.62
CA PHE A 107 -0.07 -3.06 26.74
C PHE A 107 0.00 -4.28 27.64
N LYS A 108 -0.13 -4.03 28.94
CA LYS A 108 -0.25 -5.07 29.95
C LYS A 108 -1.29 -4.64 30.98
N VAL A 109 -2.20 -5.54 31.31
CA VAL A 109 -3.25 -5.34 32.34
C VAL A 109 -3.03 -6.36 33.43
N VAL A 110 -2.66 -5.89 34.61
CA VAL A 110 -2.50 -6.71 35.82
C VAL A 110 -3.75 -6.56 36.64
N VAL A 111 -4.34 -7.68 37.03
CA VAL A 111 -5.58 -7.71 37.81
C VAL A 111 -5.34 -8.53 39.06
N ASP A 112 -5.52 -7.89 40.20
CA ASP A 112 -5.52 -8.54 41.50
C ASP A 112 -6.98 -8.77 41.91
N GLY A 113 -7.31 -10.03 42.17
CA GLY A 113 -8.63 -10.39 42.69
C GLY A 113 -8.61 -10.44 44.21
N ILE A 114 -9.77 -10.23 44.83
CA ILE A 114 -9.92 -10.15 46.30
C ILE A 114 -9.31 -11.35 47.03
N ASN A 115 -9.44 -12.55 46.47
CA ASN A 115 -8.97 -13.79 47.10
C ASN A 115 -7.95 -14.57 46.25
N THR A 116 -7.70 -14.16 45.01
CA THR A 116 -6.89 -14.90 44.04
C THR A 116 -6.28 -13.95 43.02
N GLN A 117 -5.04 -14.20 42.63
CA GLN A 117 -4.42 -13.52 41.49
C GLN A 117 -5.17 -13.87 40.20
N LEU A 118 -5.60 -12.86 39.45
CA LEU A 118 -6.25 -13.07 38.15
C LEU A 118 -5.19 -13.03 37.03
N PRO A 119 -5.45 -13.68 35.88
CA PRO A 119 -4.49 -13.74 34.79
C PRO A 119 -4.11 -12.35 34.28
N THR A 120 -2.81 -12.10 34.12
CA THR A 120 -2.30 -10.89 33.47
C THR A 120 -2.55 -10.98 31.97
N GLU A 121 -3.15 -9.94 31.38
CA GLU A 121 -3.29 -9.83 29.94
C GLU A 121 -2.13 -9.00 29.37
N THR A 122 -1.53 -9.46 28.27
CA THR A 122 -0.44 -8.74 27.59
C THR A 122 -0.64 -8.84 26.09
N PHE A 123 -0.58 -7.70 25.40
CA PHE A 123 -0.79 -7.62 23.96
C PHE A 123 -0.09 -6.40 23.37
N THR A 124 0.15 -6.43 22.06
CA THR A 124 0.74 -5.32 21.31
C THR A 124 -0.33 -4.70 20.42
N VAL A 125 -0.44 -3.38 20.49
CA VAL A 125 -1.36 -2.60 19.67
C VAL A 125 -0.59 -1.95 18.54
N TYR A 126 -1.09 -2.12 17.32
CA TYR A 126 -0.65 -1.36 16.15
C TYR A 126 -1.76 -0.41 15.72
N ILE A 127 -1.37 0.85 15.48
CA ILE A 127 -2.28 1.88 15.00
C ILE A 127 -2.04 2.08 13.50
N GLN A 128 -3.10 2.01 12.70
CA GLN A 128 -3.05 2.24 11.26
C GLN A 128 -4.03 3.33 10.87
N ASN A 129 -3.63 4.17 9.91
CA ASN A 129 -4.57 5.09 9.30
C ASN A 129 -5.54 4.30 8.39
N PRO A 130 -6.86 4.56 8.47
CA PRO A 130 -7.83 3.92 7.60
C PRO A 130 -7.70 4.40 6.15
N ILE A 131 -8.10 3.53 5.22
CA ILE A 131 -8.24 3.86 3.80
C ILE A 131 -9.49 4.73 3.66
N ILE A 132 -9.30 5.94 3.13
CA ILE A 132 -10.36 6.93 2.96
C ILE A 132 -11.04 6.75 1.60
N SER A 133 -10.24 6.52 0.56
CA SER A 133 -10.73 6.32 -0.81
C SER A 133 -9.74 5.53 -1.65
N VAL A 134 -10.24 5.00 -2.78
CA VAL A 134 -9.46 4.26 -3.77
C VAL A 134 -9.76 4.84 -5.14
N GLN A 135 -8.74 4.91 -5.98
CA GLN A 135 -8.84 5.41 -7.35
C GLN A 135 -8.07 4.48 -8.29
N ILE A 136 -8.52 4.42 -9.54
CA ILE A 136 -7.84 3.69 -10.61
C ILE A 136 -7.34 4.72 -11.62
N GLU A 137 -6.03 4.88 -11.70
CA GLU A 137 -5.36 5.60 -12.78
C GLU A 137 -5.22 4.65 -13.97
N LYS A 138 -5.59 5.11 -15.17
CA LYS A 138 -5.53 4.31 -16.40
C LYS A 138 -4.69 4.99 -17.46
N ASN A 139 -3.88 4.19 -18.14
CA ASN A 139 -3.17 4.57 -19.36
C ASN A 139 -3.39 3.47 -20.40
N GLN A 140 -3.73 3.88 -21.62
CA GLN A 140 -4.06 2.96 -22.70
C GLN A 140 -3.42 3.43 -24.01
N THR A 141 -2.70 2.53 -24.68
CA THR A 141 -2.01 2.82 -25.93
C THR A 141 -2.50 1.89 -27.02
N TRP A 142 -2.97 2.45 -28.14
CA TRP A 142 -3.33 1.67 -29.32
C TRP A 142 -2.09 1.13 -30.03
N LYS A 143 -2.13 -0.16 -30.37
CA LYS A 143 -1.08 -0.88 -31.08
C LYS A 143 -1.61 -1.38 -32.41
N MET A 144 -1.30 -0.62 -33.46
CA MET A 144 -1.73 -0.91 -34.83
C MET A 144 -1.31 -2.31 -35.32
N SER A 145 -0.10 -2.76 -35.00
CA SER A 145 0.43 -4.04 -35.52
C SER A 145 -0.34 -5.28 -35.04
N THR A 146 -1.00 -5.19 -33.88
CA THR A 146 -1.76 -6.29 -33.29
C THR A 146 -3.25 -5.97 -33.18
N ASN A 147 -3.68 -4.81 -33.69
CA ASN A 147 -5.05 -4.32 -33.59
C ASN A 147 -5.60 -4.41 -32.15
N SER A 148 -4.80 -3.93 -31.19
CA SER A 148 -5.05 -4.11 -29.76
C SER A 148 -4.63 -2.89 -28.95
N CYS A 149 -5.07 -2.78 -27.71
CA CYS A 149 -4.66 -1.74 -26.78
C CYS A 149 -3.80 -2.33 -25.67
N ASP A 150 -2.61 -1.80 -25.48
CA ASP A 150 -1.82 -2.06 -24.28
C ASP A 150 -2.35 -1.18 -23.15
N VAL A 151 -2.76 -1.80 -22.06
CA VAL A 151 -3.40 -1.17 -20.91
C VAL A 151 -2.47 -1.30 -19.71
N ASP A 152 -2.22 -0.16 -19.07
CA ASP A 152 -1.56 -0.06 -17.78
C ASP A 152 -2.49 0.66 -16.80
N VAL A 153 -2.90 -0.05 -15.76
CA VAL A 153 -3.72 0.52 -14.69
C VAL A 153 -2.98 0.47 -13.37
N LYS A 154 -3.14 1.53 -12.59
CA LYS A 154 -2.57 1.67 -11.26
C LYS A 154 -3.67 2.03 -10.27
N CYS A 155 -3.77 1.24 -9.23
CA CYS A 155 -4.67 1.48 -8.12
C CYS A 155 -3.94 2.26 -7.03
N ALA A 156 -4.57 3.33 -6.57
CA ALA A 156 -4.04 4.21 -5.54
C ALA A 156 -5.05 4.35 -4.40
N ALA A 157 -4.64 3.99 -3.18
CA ALA A 157 -5.41 4.25 -1.97
C ALA A 157 -4.96 5.56 -1.31
N LEU A 158 -5.91 6.34 -0.83
CA LEU A 158 -5.66 7.52 -0.01
C LEU A 158 -5.93 7.24 1.47
N GLY A 159 -5.17 7.89 2.34
CA GLY A 159 -5.31 7.80 3.80
C GLY A 159 -4.43 6.77 4.48
N SER A 160 -3.83 5.82 3.74
CA SER A 160 -2.97 4.79 4.35
C SER A 160 -1.77 4.44 3.45
N GLU A 161 -0.60 4.24 4.06
CA GLU A 161 0.63 3.85 3.34
C GLU A 161 0.79 2.32 3.25
N SER A 162 0.37 1.60 4.30
CA SER A 162 0.49 0.14 4.38
C SER A 162 -0.77 -0.53 3.84
N VAL A 163 -0.84 -0.67 2.52
CA VAL A 163 -2.03 -1.14 1.80
C VAL A 163 -1.71 -2.35 0.94
N SER A 164 -2.62 -3.32 0.95
CA SER A 164 -2.64 -4.44 0.01
C SER A 164 -3.71 -4.21 -1.05
N TYR A 165 -3.42 -4.58 -2.31
CA TYR A 165 -4.30 -4.35 -3.45
C TYR A 165 -4.68 -5.67 -4.12
N LEU A 166 -5.94 -5.78 -4.51
CA LEU A 166 -6.49 -6.91 -5.24
C LEU A 166 -7.34 -6.42 -6.42
N TRP A 167 -6.98 -6.86 -7.62
CA TRP A 167 -7.78 -6.67 -8.82
C TRP A 167 -8.78 -7.81 -9.00
N SER A 168 -9.97 -7.50 -9.51
CA SER A 168 -11.03 -8.48 -9.78
C SER A 168 -11.94 -8.04 -10.94
N SER A 169 -13.01 -8.80 -11.19
CA SER A 169 -13.89 -8.71 -12.37
C SER A 169 -13.20 -9.21 -13.63
N TYR A 170 -12.71 -8.34 -14.53
CA TYR A 170 -12.11 -8.79 -15.79
C TYR A 170 -10.82 -9.61 -15.62
N LYS A 171 -9.95 -9.19 -14.69
CA LYS A 171 -8.67 -9.85 -14.43
C LYS A 171 -8.35 -9.85 -12.95
N THR A 172 -8.02 -11.02 -12.41
CA THR A 172 -7.60 -11.17 -11.01
C THR A 172 -6.08 -11.09 -10.91
N ALA A 173 -5.60 -10.19 -10.05
CA ALA A 173 -4.17 -10.02 -9.78
C ALA A 173 -3.96 -9.33 -8.43
N SER A 174 -2.84 -9.62 -7.78
CA SER A 174 -2.41 -8.92 -6.57
C SER A 174 -1.41 -7.82 -6.91
N GLY A 175 -1.43 -6.73 -6.14
CA GLY A 175 -0.50 -5.60 -6.31
C GLY A 175 -1.18 -4.35 -6.87
N ALA A 176 -0.50 -3.22 -6.73
CA ALA A 176 -1.06 -1.91 -7.06
C ALA A 176 -1.19 -1.67 -8.57
N GLN A 177 -0.34 -2.28 -9.39
CA GLN A 177 -0.29 -2.06 -10.83
C GLN A 177 -0.63 -3.34 -11.58
N LEU A 178 -1.32 -3.19 -12.71
CA LEU A 178 -1.73 -4.30 -13.55
C LEU A 178 -1.60 -3.91 -15.02
N GLN A 179 -0.90 -4.76 -15.78
CA GLN A 179 -0.73 -4.62 -17.22
C GLN A 179 -1.38 -5.77 -17.98
N PHE A 180 -2.04 -5.46 -19.09
CA PHE A 180 -2.68 -6.41 -19.99
C PHE A 180 -3.01 -5.77 -21.34
N THR A 181 -3.45 -6.60 -22.29
CA THR A 181 -3.85 -6.16 -23.63
C THR A 181 -5.35 -6.40 -23.84
N LEU A 182 -6.02 -5.46 -24.50
CA LEU A 182 -7.43 -5.58 -24.91
C LEU A 182 -7.55 -5.60 -26.43
N SER A 183 -8.51 -6.36 -26.95
CA SER A 183 -8.90 -6.33 -28.36
C SER A 183 -10.23 -5.57 -28.53
N PRO A 184 -10.42 -4.80 -29.63
CA PRO A 184 -11.69 -4.10 -29.88
C PRO A 184 -12.92 -5.01 -29.91
N ALA A 185 -12.77 -6.23 -30.45
CA ALA A 185 -13.85 -7.21 -30.53
C ALA A 185 -14.34 -7.70 -29.15
N GLY A 186 -13.54 -7.50 -28.09
CA GLY A 186 -13.89 -7.92 -26.72
C GLY A 186 -14.88 -7.01 -26.01
N GLY A 187 -15.20 -5.85 -26.60
CA GLY A 187 -16.12 -4.87 -25.99
C GLY A 187 -15.52 -4.16 -24.77
N ALA A 188 -16.40 -3.48 -24.03
CA ALA A 188 -16.04 -2.81 -22.78
C ALA A 188 -15.95 -3.83 -21.63
N VAL A 189 -14.92 -3.69 -20.79
CA VAL A 189 -14.65 -4.54 -19.64
C VAL A 189 -14.61 -3.72 -18.37
N THR A 190 -15.09 -4.30 -17.26
CA THR A 190 -15.04 -3.66 -15.94
C THR A 190 -13.91 -4.23 -15.11
N LEU A 191 -13.05 -3.37 -14.60
CA LEU A 191 -12.03 -3.70 -13.60
C LEU A 191 -12.42 -3.14 -12.25
N ASN A 192 -12.24 -3.96 -11.23
CA ASN A 192 -12.38 -3.55 -9.85
C ASN A 192 -11.03 -3.64 -9.16
N CYS A 193 -10.65 -2.61 -8.42
CA CYS A 193 -9.54 -2.66 -7.48
C CYS A 193 -10.08 -2.53 -6.06
N THR A 194 -9.70 -3.46 -5.19
CA THR A 194 -9.93 -3.39 -3.76
C THR A 194 -8.62 -3.13 -3.05
N ALA A 195 -8.59 -2.11 -2.22
CA ALA A 195 -7.49 -1.79 -1.32
C ALA A 195 -7.88 -2.17 0.12
N ASN A 196 -7.00 -2.87 0.81
CA ASN A 196 -7.26 -3.39 2.16
C ASN A 196 -6.04 -3.20 3.07
N ASN A 197 -6.30 -2.83 4.33
CA ASN A 197 -5.35 -2.90 5.42
C ASN A 197 -5.99 -3.62 6.63
N ARG A 198 -5.37 -3.60 7.82
CA ARG A 198 -5.89 -4.36 8.97
C ARG A 198 -7.11 -3.71 9.64
N VAL A 199 -7.43 -2.47 9.30
CA VAL A 199 -8.45 -1.66 9.97
C VAL A 199 -9.56 -1.18 9.05
N SER A 200 -9.38 -1.31 7.72
CA SER A 200 -10.29 -0.77 6.72
C SER A 200 -10.10 -1.43 5.35
N SER A 201 -11.17 -1.39 4.55
CA SER A 201 -11.19 -1.86 3.17
C SER A 201 -12.04 -0.91 2.33
N SER A 202 -11.59 -0.61 1.11
CA SER A 202 -12.32 0.21 0.14
C SER A 202 -12.01 -0.24 -1.29
N SER A 203 -12.81 0.19 -2.26
CA SER A 203 -12.68 -0.26 -3.64
C SER A 203 -13.09 0.81 -4.65
N ALA A 204 -12.55 0.69 -5.86
CA ALA A 204 -12.93 1.47 -7.02
C ALA A 204 -13.19 0.55 -8.22
N SER A 205 -14.00 1.03 -9.16
CA SER A 205 -14.33 0.34 -10.40
C SER A 205 -14.09 1.26 -11.57
N GLU A 206 -13.53 0.72 -12.65
CA GLU A 206 -13.24 1.44 -13.88
C GLU A 206 -13.67 0.61 -15.08
N ILE A 207 -14.29 1.26 -16.08
CA ILE A 207 -14.68 0.61 -17.32
C ILE A 207 -13.67 0.98 -18.40
N LEU A 208 -13.14 -0.03 -19.08
CA LEU A 208 -12.17 0.11 -20.15
C LEU A 208 -12.73 -0.45 -21.44
N SER A 209 -12.54 0.28 -22.53
CA SER A 209 -12.86 -0.18 -23.88
C SER A 209 -11.65 0.03 -24.76
N CYS A 210 -11.45 -0.84 -25.74
CA CYS A 210 -10.39 -0.68 -26.72
C CYS A 210 -10.98 -0.23 -28.05
N SER A 211 -10.57 0.94 -28.52
CA SER A 211 -10.92 1.47 -29.83
C SER A 211 -9.67 2.03 -30.48
N GLU A 212 -9.63 2.00 -31.81
CA GLU A 212 -8.60 2.70 -32.56
C GLU A 212 -8.63 4.19 -32.18
N THR A 213 -7.56 4.67 -31.57
CA THR A 213 -7.37 6.10 -31.37
C THR A 213 -6.95 6.69 -32.71
N ILE A 214 -7.88 7.34 -33.41
CA ILE A 214 -7.54 8.23 -34.52
C ILE A 214 -6.83 9.42 -33.86
N THR A 215 -5.50 9.37 -33.76
CA THR A 215 -4.73 10.59 -33.53
C THR A 215 -4.91 11.43 -34.78
N GLU A 216 -5.85 12.38 -34.75
CA GLU A 216 -5.86 13.44 -35.74
C GLU A 216 -4.50 14.13 -35.64
N ALA A 217 -3.64 13.88 -36.62
CA ALA A 217 -2.41 14.64 -36.76
C ALA A 217 -2.81 16.13 -36.72
N PRO A 218 -2.18 16.96 -35.88
CA PRO A 218 -2.57 18.36 -35.80
C PRO A 218 -2.43 18.94 -37.21
N LEU A 219 -3.54 19.48 -37.74
CA LEU A 219 -3.68 20.04 -39.09
C LEU A 219 -2.51 20.97 -39.49
N SER A 220 -1.79 21.50 -38.49
CA SER A 220 -0.52 22.23 -38.59
C SER A 220 0.58 21.48 -39.37
N VAL A 221 0.80 20.18 -39.12
CA VAL A 221 1.87 19.40 -39.78
C VAL A 221 1.55 19.17 -41.25
N LEU A 222 0.29 18.91 -41.59
CA LEU A 222 -0.16 18.76 -42.97
C LEU A 222 -0.07 20.09 -43.75
N LYS A 223 -0.37 21.22 -43.09
CA LYS A 223 -0.19 22.57 -43.66
C LYS A 223 1.29 22.91 -43.90
N LEU A 224 2.20 22.52 -43.02
CA LEU A 224 3.64 22.71 -43.20
C LEU A 224 4.18 21.93 -44.41
N ILE A 225 3.74 20.68 -44.59
CA ILE A 225 4.15 19.84 -45.74
C ILE A 225 3.55 20.38 -47.06
N SER A 226 2.28 20.81 -47.04
CA SER A 226 1.62 21.42 -48.22
C SER A 226 2.27 22.73 -48.66
N SER A 227 2.70 23.57 -47.71
CA SER A 227 3.39 24.83 -48.00
C SER A 227 4.75 24.60 -48.69
N LEU A 228 5.47 23.56 -48.26
CA LEU A 228 6.79 23.24 -48.81
C LEU A 228 6.72 22.74 -50.26
N VAL A 229 5.69 21.96 -50.60
CA VAL A 229 5.45 21.48 -51.98
C VAL A 229 5.02 22.61 -52.92
N ALA A 230 4.27 23.60 -52.42
CA ALA A 230 3.87 24.76 -53.21
C ALA A 230 5.04 25.74 -53.46
N ALA A 231 6.01 25.85 -52.54
CA ALA A 231 7.14 26.79 -52.67
C ALA A 231 8.24 26.34 -53.65
N CYS A 232 8.39 25.03 -53.87
CA CYS A 232 9.41 24.48 -54.79
C CYS A 232 9.30 24.98 -56.25
N PRO A 233 8.12 24.97 -56.92
CA PRO A 233 8.03 25.46 -58.29
C PRO A 233 8.25 26.97 -58.42
N TYR A 234 7.80 27.79 -57.45
CA TYR A 234 8.01 29.25 -57.49
C TYR A 234 9.50 29.63 -57.35
N LEU A 235 10.24 28.93 -56.48
CA LEU A 235 11.69 29.14 -56.35
C LEU A 235 12.46 28.77 -57.62
N VAL A 236 12.06 27.70 -58.31
CA VAL A 236 12.68 27.32 -59.58
C VAL A 236 12.40 28.37 -60.67
N VAL A 237 11.17 28.88 -60.74
CA VAL A 237 10.81 29.94 -61.71
C VAL A 237 11.55 31.24 -61.42
N THR A 238 11.67 31.66 -60.15
CA THR A 238 12.41 32.88 -59.81
C THR A 238 13.90 32.75 -60.10
N ILE A 239 14.52 31.58 -59.85
CA ILE A 239 15.93 31.35 -60.23
C ILE A 239 16.10 31.43 -61.75
N ILE A 240 15.20 30.82 -62.53
CA ILE A 240 15.24 30.89 -64.00
C ILE A 240 15.11 32.35 -64.46
N LEU A 241 14.15 33.10 -63.92
CA LEU A 241 13.97 34.51 -64.26
C LEU A 241 15.18 35.36 -63.84
N CYS A 242 15.74 35.16 -62.65
CA CYS A 242 16.96 35.82 -62.22
C CYS A 242 18.12 35.54 -63.18
N VAL A 243 18.34 34.29 -63.57
CA VAL A 243 19.40 33.92 -64.54
C VAL A 243 19.17 34.59 -65.90
N ILE A 244 17.93 34.66 -66.36
CA ILE A 244 17.59 35.36 -67.62
C ILE A 244 17.86 36.87 -67.49
N CYS A 245 17.45 37.51 -66.38
CA CYS A 245 17.70 38.93 -66.13
C CYS A 245 19.21 39.23 -66.02
N PHE A 246 19.98 38.39 -65.33
CA PHE A 246 21.44 38.55 -65.26
C PHE A 246 22.11 38.43 -66.63
N ARG A 247 21.64 37.50 -67.47
CA ARG A 247 22.13 37.39 -68.86
C ARG A 247 21.74 38.58 -69.74
N ALA A 248 20.55 39.15 -69.53
CA ALA A 248 20.11 40.35 -70.24
C ALA A 248 20.89 41.60 -69.80
N GLN A 249 21.18 41.74 -68.49
CA GLN A 249 21.96 42.86 -67.95
C GLN A 249 23.42 42.84 -68.45
N GLY A 250 24.05 41.65 -68.50
CA GLY A 250 25.40 41.48 -69.07
C GLY A 250 25.49 41.78 -70.56
N HIS A 251 24.36 41.84 -71.28
CA HIS A 251 24.32 42.21 -72.70
C HIS A 251 24.14 43.72 -72.91
N HIS A 252 23.67 44.47 -71.91
CA HIS A 252 23.54 45.94 -71.97
C HIS A 252 24.80 46.68 -71.47
N ASP A 253 25.55 46.11 -70.51
CA ASP A 253 26.82 46.72 -70.05
C ASP A 253 27.95 46.66 -71.12
N ASN A 254 27.84 45.76 -72.10
CA ASN A 254 28.79 45.69 -73.22
C ASN A 254 28.51 46.69 -74.35
N GLN A 255 27.54 47.60 -74.19
CA GLN A 255 27.20 48.58 -75.24
C GLN A 255 27.32 50.04 -74.79
N HIS A 256 27.82 50.31 -73.57
CA HIS A 256 28.13 51.67 -73.09
C HIS A 256 29.62 51.95 -72.85
N VAL A 257 30.50 51.00 -73.19
CA VAL A 257 31.95 51.22 -73.28
C VAL A 257 32.36 50.93 -74.72
N VAL A 258 32.33 51.97 -75.55
CA VAL A 258 33.09 52.23 -76.80
C VAL A 258 32.32 53.28 -77.59
N THR A 259 32.58 54.55 -77.27
CA THR A 259 32.77 55.66 -78.22
C THR A 259 33.32 56.86 -77.43
N GLU A 260 34.65 56.93 -77.31
CA GLU A 260 35.38 58.20 -77.29
C GLU A 260 35.80 58.47 -78.75
N GLU A 261 35.32 59.59 -79.31
CA GLU A 261 36.13 60.68 -79.87
C GLU A 261 35.31 61.98 -79.74
#